data_AF-A0A1H1V2D9-F1
#
_entry.id   AF-A0A1H1V2D9-F1
#
_cell.length_a   1.000
_cell.length_b   1.000
_cell.length_c   1.000
_cell.angle_alpha   90.00
_cell.angle_beta   90.00
_cell.angle_gamma   90.00
#
_symmetry.space_group_name_H-M   'P 1'
#
loop_
_entity.id
_entity.type
_entity.pdbx_description
1 polymer ?
#
loop_
_entity_poly.entity_id
_entity_poly.type
_entity_poly.pdbx_seq_one_letter_code
_entity_poly.pdbx_strand_id
1 'polypeptide(L)' 'MTNTTLIASLFDRLNQNQLALSAAVEELSNWVEQRGSAGIANNVRVALETLDENLVYIRQGIAELTVSGSLGKA' A
#
# COMPACT_ATOMS: atom_id res chain seq x y z
N MET A 1 13.91 -22.02 0.28
CA MET A 1 13.45 -21.87 1.68
C MET A 1 13.75 -20.50 2.31
N THR A 2 14.77 -19.76 1.86
CA THR A 2 14.99 -18.34 2.24
C THR A 2 14.21 -17.35 1.37
N ASN A 3 13.93 -17.73 0.10
CA ASN A 3 13.31 -16.84 -0.87
C ASN A 3 11.90 -16.39 -0.46
N THR A 4 11.02 -17.26 0.07
CA THR A 4 9.65 -16.86 0.42
C THR A 4 9.60 -15.85 1.57
N THR A 5 10.43 -16.04 2.62
CA THR A 5 10.55 -15.07 3.72
C THR A 5 11.14 -13.74 3.24
N LEU A 6 12.16 -13.78 2.38
CA LEU A 6 12.72 -12.57 1.78
C LEU A 6 11.68 -11.84 0.92
N ILE A 7 10.95 -12.58 0.07
CA ILE A 7 9.88 -12.05 -0.78
C ILE A 7 8.80 -11.39 0.08
N ALA A 8 8.34 -12.03 1.16
CA ALA A 8 7.38 -11.44 2.09
C ALA A 8 7.91 -10.12 2.70
N SER A 9 9.18 -10.09 3.13
CA SER A 9 9.78 -8.88 3.70
C SER A 9 9.92 -7.74 2.68
N LEU A 10 10.21 -8.06 1.40
CA LEU A 10 10.29 -7.07 0.34
C LEU A 10 8.91 -6.51 0.01
N PHE A 11 7.88 -7.35 -0.06
CA PHE A 11 6.51 -6.88 -0.25
C PHE A 11 6.00 -6.06 0.92
N ASP A 12 6.37 -6.38 2.16
CA ASP A 12 6.04 -5.57 3.32
C ASP A 12 6.66 -4.16 3.22
N ARG A 13 7.92 -4.05 2.80
CA ARG A 13 8.57 -2.75 2.55
C ARG A 13 7.92 -1.98 1.39
N LEU A 14 7.54 -2.66 0.32
CA LEU A 14 6.80 -2.03 -0.79
C LEU A 14 5.43 -1.53 -0.35
N ASN A 15 4.73 -2.30 0.49
CA ASN A 15 3.46 -1.91 1.07
C ASN A 15 3.61 -0.67 1.98
N GLN A 16 4.67 -0.60 2.79
CA GLN A 16 5.00 0.60 3.59
C GLN A 16 5.26 1.82 2.70
N ASN A 17 5.99 1.66 1.59
CA ASN A 17 6.21 2.74 0.64
C ASN A 17 4.90 3.22 0.00
N GLN A 18 3.99 2.30 -0.35
CA GLN A 18 2.68 2.67 -0.89
C GLN A 18 1.88 3.51 0.12
N LEU A 19 1.84 3.11 1.39
CA LEU A 19 1.16 3.88 2.44
C LEU A 19 1.75 5.29 2.60
N ALA A 20 3.08 5.40 2.61
CA ALA A 20 3.75 6.70 2.70
C ALA A 20 3.45 7.59 1.49
N LEU A 21 3.41 7.02 0.29
CA LEU A 21 3.06 7.74 -0.93
C LEU A 21 1.59 8.16 -0.95
N SER A 22 0.66 7.27 -0.55
CA SER A 22 -0.77 7.62 -0.43
C SER A 22 -0.97 8.80 0.50
N ALA A 23 -0.35 8.79 1.68
CA ALA A 23 -0.45 9.89 2.64
C ALA A 23 0.13 11.20 2.10
N ALA A 24 1.28 11.14 1.42
CA ALA A 24 1.88 12.32 0.80
C ALA A 24 0.99 12.90 -0.32
N VAL A 25 0.38 12.04 -1.15
CA VAL A 25 -0.52 12.44 -2.22
C VAL A 25 -1.83 13.00 -1.66
N GLU A 26 -2.36 12.42 -0.58
CA GLU A 26 -3.54 12.92 0.12
C GLU A 26 -3.31 14.33 0.69
N GLU A 27 -2.16 14.56 1.33
CA GLU A 27 -1.81 15.89 1.84
C GLU A 27 -1.71 16.93 0.72
N LEU A 28 -1.10 16.57 -0.42
CA LEU A 28 -1.05 17.44 -1.60
C LEU A 28 -2.45 17.69 -2.19
N SER A 29 -3.33 16.68 -2.18
CA SER A 29 -4.71 16.80 -2.63
C SER A 29 -5.48 17.81 -1.78
N ASN A 30 -5.35 17.72 -0.45
CA ASN A 30 -5.96 18.65 0.49
C ASN A 30 -5.45 20.08 0.28
N TRP A 31 -4.15 20.25 0.05
CA TRP A 31 -3.53 21.54 -0.25
C TRP A 31 -4.03 22.16 -1.56
N VAL A 32 -4.27 21.34 -2.59
CA VAL A 32 -4.86 21.76 -3.86
C VAL A 32 -6.34 22.14 -3.69
N GLU A 33 -7.11 21.38 -2.91
CA GLU A 33 -8.52 21.66 -2.61
C GLU A 33 -8.70 23.01 -1.92
N GLN A 34 -7.88 23.31 -0.92
CA GLN A 34 -7.89 24.58 -0.19
C GLN A 34 -7.67 25.80 -1.09
N ARG A 35 -7.17 25.61 -2.32
CA ARG A 35 -7.00 26.65 -3.34
C ARG A 35 -8.07 26.65 -4.43
N GLY A 36 -9.22 26.02 -4.16
CA GLY A 36 -10.40 26.04 -5.02
C GLY A 36 -10.41 24.96 -6.09
N SER A 37 -9.45 24.03 -6.08
CA SER A 37 -9.38 22.93 -7.05
C SER A 37 -10.03 21.64 -6.53
N ALA A 38 -11.27 21.76 -6.01
CA ALA A 38 -11.98 20.63 -5.40
C ALA A 38 -12.21 19.44 -6.34
N GLY A 39 -12.43 19.70 -7.64
CA GLY A 39 -12.58 18.63 -8.63
C GLY A 39 -11.30 17.79 -8.82
N ILE A 40 -10.13 18.44 -8.80
CA ILE A 40 -8.84 17.74 -8.85
C ILE A 40 -8.64 16.92 -7.56
N ALA A 41 -8.94 17.52 -6.40
CA ALA A 41 -8.80 16.82 -5.13
C ALA A 41 -9.70 15.59 -5.02
N ASN A 42 -10.94 15.70 -5.51
CA ASN A 42 -11.87 14.56 -5.60
C ASN A 42 -11.32 13.45 -6.51
N ASN A 43 -10.79 13.80 -7.68
CA ASN A 43 -10.20 12.81 -8.59
C ASN A 43 -9.01 12.08 -7.95
N VAL A 44 -8.18 12.79 -7.18
CA VAL A 44 -7.08 12.18 -6.43
C VAL A 44 -7.62 11.23 -5.36
N ARG A 45 -8.65 11.62 -4.59
CA ARG A 45 -9.24 10.74 -3.55
C ARG A 45 -9.83 9.46 -4.14
N VAL A 46 -10.56 9.56 -5.25
CA VAL A 46 -11.08 8.40 -5.98
C VAL A 46 -9.94 7.49 -6.46
N ALA A 47 -8.80 8.06 -6.89
CA ALA A 47 -7.63 7.25 -7.24
C ALA A 47 -6.97 6.60 -6.01
N LEU A 48 -6.94 7.28 -4.86
CA LEU A 48 -6.42 6.73 -3.60
C LEU A 48 -7.28 5.58 -3.06
N GLU A 49 -8.60 5.59 -3.28
CA GLU A 49 -9.49 4.47 -2.94
C GLU A 49 -9.02 3.16 -3.58
N THR A 50 -8.49 3.20 -4.82
CA THR A 50 -7.90 2.01 -5.47
C THR A 50 -6.67 1.49 -4.71
N LEU A 51 -5.86 2.35 -4.09
CA LEU A 51 -4.73 1.91 -3.28
C LEU A 51 -5.20 1.25 -1.97
N ASP A 52 -6.28 1.76 -1.37
CA ASP A 52 -6.88 1.19 -0.15
C ASP A 52 -7.53 -0.18 -0.40
N GLU A 53 -8.23 -0.35 -1.52
CA GLU A 53 -8.77 -1.66 -1.93
C GLU A 53 -7.65 -2.69 -2.10
N ASN A 54 -6.57 -2.30 -2.79
CA ASN A 54 -5.42 -3.18 -3.02
C ASN A 54 -4.64 -3.49 -1.73
N LEU A 55 -4.63 -2.58 -0.75
CA LEU A 55 -3.94 -2.76 0.53
C LEU A 55 -4.41 -4.02 1.27
N VAL A 56 -5.69 -4.35 1.19
CA VAL A 56 -6.26 -5.56 1.83
C VAL A 56 -5.65 -6.82 1.20
N TYR A 57 -5.67 -6.91 -0.13
CA TYR A 57 -5.11 -8.05 -0.86
C TYR A 57 -3.61 -8.18 -0.69
N ILE A 58 -2.86 -7.06 -0.71
CA ILE A 58 -1.41 -7.05 -0.50
C ILE A 58 -1.06 -7.57 0.90
N ARG A 59 -1.75 -7.09 1.94
CA ARG A 59 -1.53 -7.56 3.32
C ARG A 59 -1.82 -9.05 3.48
N GLN A 60 -2.89 -9.55 2.85
CA GLN A 60 -3.20 -10.97 2.85
C GLN A 60 -2.09 -11.79 2.16
N GLY A 61 -1.65 -11.38 0.96
CA GLY A 61 -0.58 -12.07 0.25
C GLY A 61 0.75 -12.11 1.02
N ILE A 62 1.10 -11.02 1.70
CA ILE A 62 2.28 -10.97 2.59
C ILE A 62 2.13 -11.98 3.75
N ALA A 63 0.95 -12.07 4.36
CA ALA A 63 0.69 -13.02 5.45
C ALA A 63 0.84 -14.48 4.98
N GLU A 64 0.27 -14.81 3.81
CA GLU A 64 0.38 -16.15 3.22
C GLU A 64 1.83 -16.52 2.89
N LEU A 65 2.59 -15.60 2.29
CA LEU A 65 4.02 -15.79 2.01
C LEU A 65 4.84 -15.96 3.29
N THR A 66 4.49 -15.22 4.35
CA THR A 66 5.15 -15.31 5.66
C THR A 66 4.93 -16.68 6.29
N VAL A 67 3.69 -17.18 6.28
CA VAL A 67 3.35 -18.52 6.79
C VAL A 67 4.02 -19.62 5.97
N SER A 68 3.99 -19.53 4.64
CA SER A 68 4.66 -20.50 3.77
C SER A 68 6.18 -20.55 4.04
N GLY A 69 6.80 -19.39 4.26
CA GLY A 69 8.23 -19.30 4.59
C GLY A 69 8.59 -19.83 5.99
N SER A 70 7.65 -19.87 6.95
CA SER A 70 7.89 -20.42 8.29
C SER A 70 7.67 -21.93 8.37
N LEU A 71 6.66 -22.46 7.68
CA LEU A 71 6.34 -23.89 7.65
C LEU A 71 7.42 -24.73 6.96
N GLY A 72 8.11 -24.16 5.96
CA GLY A 72 9.23 -24.84 5.30
C GLY A 72 10.47 -25.00 6.19
N LYS A 73 10.55 -24.36 7.37
CA LYS A 73 11.71 -24.43 8.28
C LYS A 73 11.63 -25.56 9.32
N ALA A 74 10.49 -26.23 9.43
CA ALA A 74 10.29 -27.41 10.29
C ALA A 74 10.69 -28.69 9.56
#